data_AF-A0A8C3H8Q9-F1
#
_entry.id   AF-A0A8C3H8Q9-F1
#
_cell.length_a   1.000
_cell.length_b   1.000
_cell.length_c   1.000
_cell.angle_alpha   90.00
_cell.angle_beta   90.00
_cell.angle_gamma   90.00
#
_symmetry.space_group_name_H-M   'P 1'
#
loop_
_entity.id
_entity.type
_entity.pdbx_description
1 polymer ?
#
loop_
_entity_poly.entity_id
_entity_poly.type
_entity_poly.pdbx_seq_one_letter_code
_entity_poly.pdbx_strand_id
1 'polypeptide(L)'
;PSTSHHWPLITVAVPGHRVTESMFKKLQACYETYIKTFFSSVKEEPYTPTGSIFHKQKIVRYGTNLRNTQLPLEQRAEAAKNIGLLAYTGGPNAGMHAAEYIQDLIDILHMPDTSANVRILVLQGLCGICYINYSNQNKVKDLNLAEVLLVCLIEDENSSPASNHITMVKFWVCYLLTVLCCNNIPYIRIFQELGGQLLETKLKILSSMEWSGWPDNYAEVLFSLLGFYKGQLTSGI
;
A
#
# COMPACT_ATOMS: atom_id res chain seq x y z
N PRO A 1 18.22 -63.02 11.98
CA PRO A 1 16.79 -62.78 12.26
C PRO A 1 16.60 -61.55 13.18
N SER A 2 16.46 -60.37 12.58
CA SER A 2 15.94 -59.17 13.25
C SER A 2 15.75 -58.08 12.18
N THR A 3 14.50 -57.83 11.84
CA THR A 3 14.03 -56.76 10.96
C THR A 3 14.08 -55.42 11.70
N SER A 4 14.81 -54.43 11.17
CA SER A 4 14.74 -53.04 11.62
C SER A 4 14.00 -52.17 10.60
N HIS A 5 12.94 -51.52 11.07
CA HIS A 5 12.09 -50.59 10.35
C HIS A 5 12.84 -49.34 9.85
N HIS A 6 12.67 -48.99 8.58
CA HIS A 6 12.75 -47.62 8.08
C HIS A 6 11.51 -47.35 7.22
N TRP A 7 10.64 -46.47 7.69
CA TRP A 7 9.50 -45.95 6.94
C TRP A 7 10.00 -44.93 5.91
N PRO A 8 9.61 -45.00 4.63
CA PRO A 8 9.79 -43.89 3.72
C PRO A 8 8.72 -42.82 3.98
N LEU A 9 9.17 -41.59 4.20
CA LEU A 9 8.35 -40.38 4.16
C LEU A 9 7.69 -40.28 2.78
N ILE A 10 6.36 -40.41 2.73
CA ILE A 10 5.56 -40.09 1.56
C ILE A 10 5.46 -38.56 1.50
N THR A 11 6.24 -37.93 0.63
CA THR A 11 6.04 -36.54 0.23
C THR A 11 4.79 -36.50 -0.67
N VAL A 12 3.65 -36.10 -0.09
CA VAL A 12 2.45 -35.80 -0.88
C VAL A 12 2.72 -34.51 -1.65
N ALA A 13 3.00 -34.64 -2.94
CA ALA A 13 3.10 -33.50 -3.84
C ALA A 13 1.70 -32.87 -4.02
N VAL A 14 1.52 -31.66 -3.49
CA VAL A 14 0.30 -30.87 -3.69
C VAL A 14 0.22 -30.46 -5.17
N PRO A 15 -0.88 -30.75 -5.91
CA PRO A 15 -0.95 -30.61 -7.37
C PRO A 15 -0.85 -29.19 -7.95
N GLY A 16 -0.71 -28.15 -7.11
CA GLY A 16 -0.68 -26.74 -7.55
C GLY A 16 0.69 -26.21 -7.97
N HIS A 17 1.80 -26.88 -7.62
CA HIS A 17 3.15 -26.33 -7.80
C HIS A 17 3.70 -26.43 -9.24
N ARG A 18 3.28 -27.42 -10.03
CA ARG A 18 3.85 -27.65 -11.39
C ARG A 18 3.26 -26.73 -12.46
N VAL A 19 2.01 -26.30 -12.28
CA VAL A 19 1.31 -25.44 -13.26
C VAL A 19 1.86 -24.01 -13.21
N THR A 20 2.16 -23.50 -12.01
CA THR A 20 2.70 -22.16 -11.80
C THR A 20 4.12 -22.02 -12.36
N GLU A 21 5.02 -22.97 -12.09
CA GLU A 21 6.38 -22.98 -12.64
C GLU A 21 6.41 -23.02 -14.18
N SER A 22 5.52 -23.80 -14.79
CA SER A 22 5.40 -23.89 -16.25
C SER A 22 4.95 -22.56 -16.87
N MET A 23 4.02 -21.87 -16.21
CA MET A 23 3.54 -20.56 -16.63
C MET A 23 4.62 -19.49 -16.49
N PHE A 24 5.36 -19.45 -15.37
CA PHE A 24 6.47 -18.50 -15.17
C PHE A 24 7.60 -18.72 -16.19
N LYS A 25 7.94 -19.97 -16.51
CA LYS A 25 8.94 -20.27 -17.57
C LYS A 25 8.48 -19.79 -18.95
N LYS A 26 7.19 -19.93 -19.27
CA LYS A 26 6.62 -19.42 -20.54
C LYS A 26 6.61 -17.90 -20.58
N LEU A 27 6.29 -17.23 -19.47
CA LEU A 27 6.35 -15.77 -19.36
C LEU A 27 7.79 -15.26 -19.48
N GLN A 28 8.74 -15.93 -18.83
CA GLN A 28 10.16 -15.60 -18.94
C GLN A 28 10.67 -15.76 -20.37
N ALA A 29 10.31 -16.87 -21.04
CA ALA A 29 10.65 -17.09 -22.45
C ALA A 29 10.03 -16.01 -23.34
N CYS A 30 8.77 -15.64 -23.11
CA CYS A 30 8.09 -14.58 -23.85
C CYS A 30 8.80 -13.22 -23.65
N TYR A 31 9.17 -12.89 -22.41
CA TYR A 31 9.92 -11.68 -22.10
C TYR A 31 11.28 -11.66 -22.82
N GLU A 32 12.07 -12.73 -22.71
CA GLU A 32 13.40 -12.82 -23.31
C GLU A 32 13.36 -12.77 -24.85
N THR A 33 12.38 -13.43 -25.47
CA THR A 33 12.28 -13.50 -26.93
C THR A 33 11.67 -12.25 -27.55
N TYR A 34 10.59 -11.73 -26.97
CA TYR A 34 9.77 -10.72 -27.62
C TYR A 34 9.86 -9.34 -26.98
N ILE A 35 10.15 -9.24 -25.68
CA ILE A 35 10.06 -7.96 -24.97
C ILE A 35 11.45 -7.36 -24.78
N LYS A 36 12.41 -8.16 -24.32
CA LYS A 36 13.75 -7.72 -23.93
C LYS A 36 14.47 -6.96 -25.03
N THR A 37 14.35 -7.40 -26.28
CA THR A 37 14.99 -6.76 -27.44
C THR A 37 14.52 -5.32 -27.68
N PHE A 38 13.29 -4.98 -27.31
CA PHE A 38 12.78 -3.59 -27.36
C PHE A 38 13.40 -2.68 -26.30
N PHE A 39 13.95 -3.24 -25.22
CA PHE A 39 14.55 -2.50 -24.10
C PHE A 39 16.07 -2.65 -24.00
N SER A 40 16.70 -3.52 -24.81
CA SER A 40 18.12 -3.89 -24.67
C SER A 40 19.11 -2.91 -25.29
N SER A 41 18.66 -1.86 -26.00
CA SER A 41 19.54 -0.94 -26.74
C SER A 41 19.51 0.51 -26.28
N VAL A 42 18.71 0.85 -25.27
CA VAL A 42 18.87 2.16 -24.61
C VAL A 42 19.93 1.95 -23.53
N LYS A 43 21.20 2.23 -23.85
CA LYS A 43 22.08 2.79 -22.82
C LYS A 43 21.32 4.01 -22.33
N GLU A 44 20.69 3.92 -21.16
CA GLU A 44 20.16 5.09 -20.49
C GLU A 44 21.32 6.07 -20.40
N GLU A 45 21.31 7.10 -21.25
CA GLU A 45 22.04 8.32 -20.91
C GLU A 45 21.58 8.66 -19.50
N PRO A 46 22.49 9.00 -18.57
CA PRO A 46 22.08 9.33 -17.22
C PRO A 46 21.09 10.47 -17.32
N TYR A 47 19.80 10.13 -17.14
CA TYR A 47 18.74 11.09 -17.11
C TYR A 47 19.08 11.99 -15.92
N THR A 48 19.56 13.20 -16.23
CA THR A 48 19.77 14.26 -15.25
C THR A 48 18.59 15.21 -15.35
N PRO A 49 17.41 14.86 -14.82
CA PRO A 49 16.30 15.77 -14.77
C PRO A 49 16.70 16.89 -13.81
N THR A 50 16.88 18.08 -14.34
CA THR A 50 16.78 19.33 -13.59
C THR A 50 15.53 19.35 -12.70
N GLY A 51 14.47 18.66 -13.10
CA GLY A 51 13.27 18.40 -12.28
C GLY A 51 13.49 17.55 -11.01
N SER A 52 14.42 16.58 -10.98
CA SER A 52 14.71 15.77 -9.78
C SER A 52 15.37 16.60 -8.69
N ILE A 53 16.31 17.48 -9.07
CA ILE A 53 16.97 18.38 -8.10
C ILE A 53 15.94 19.31 -7.45
N PHE A 54 14.98 19.82 -8.23
CA PHE A 54 13.92 20.68 -7.72
C PHE A 54 12.97 19.95 -6.76
N HIS A 55 12.49 18.75 -7.11
CA HIS A 55 11.65 17.95 -6.22
C HIS A 55 12.41 17.59 -4.94
N LYS A 56 13.68 17.16 -5.05
CA LYS A 56 14.53 16.85 -3.90
C LYS A 56 14.66 18.03 -2.94
N GLN A 57 15.02 19.22 -3.44
CA GLN A 57 15.19 20.40 -2.58
C GLN A 57 13.89 20.79 -1.86
N LYS A 58 12.75 20.72 -2.56
CA LYS A 58 11.45 21.00 -1.95
C LYS A 58 11.04 19.95 -0.92
N ILE A 59 11.27 18.66 -1.22
CA ILE A 59 11.05 17.56 -0.29
C ILE A 59 11.85 17.79 0.99
N VAL A 60 13.14 18.14 0.88
CA VAL A 60 13.98 18.45 2.05
C VAL A 60 13.44 19.63 2.85
N ARG A 61 13.02 20.71 2.17
CA ARG A 61 12.44 21.89 2.85
C ARG A 61 11.16 21.54 3.61
N TYR A 62 10.25 20.76 3.00
CA TYR A 62 9.06 20.30 3.70
C TYR A 62 9.39 19.30 4.81
N GLY A 63 10.43 18.47 4.64
CA GLY A 63 10.96 17.60 5.67
C GLY A 63 11.43 18.36 6.92
N THR A 64 12.09 19.50 6.74
CA THR A 64 12.44 20.39 7.85
C THR A 64 11.20 20.89 8.59
N ASN A 65 10.15 21.29 7.88
CA ASN A 65 8.90 21.72 8.52
C ASN A 65 8.20 20.57 9.24
N LEU A 66 8.14 19.39 8.63
CA LEU A 66 7.55 18.18 9.20
C LEU A 66 8.19 17.81 10.55
N ARG A 67 9.53 17.90 10.64
CA ARG A 67 10.31 17.60 11.85
C ARG A 67 10.38 18.76 12.85
N ASN A 68 9.89 19.95 12.50
CA ASN A 68 9.95 21.10 13.39
C ASN A 68 8.85 21.03 14.46
N THR A 69 9.22 20.64 15.68
CA THR A 69 8.30 20.52 16.82
C THR A 69 7.77 21.86 17.34
N GLN A 70 8.32 22.99 16.90
CA GLN A 70 7.79 24.32 17.22
C GLN A 70 6.62 24.72 16.32
N LEU A 71 6.37 24.00 15.22
CA LEU A 71 5.23 24.25 14.35
C LEU A 71 3.99 23.49 14.85
N PRO A 72 2.79 24.08 14.68
CA PRO A 72 1.53 23.37 14.90
C PRO A 72 1.46 22.07 14.08
N LEU A 73 0.80 21.04 14.64
CA LEU A 73 0.74 19.72 14.03
C LEU A 73 0.10 19.76 12.63
N GLU A 74 -0.89 20.62 12.42
CA GLU A 74 -1.54 20.85 11.13
C GLU A 74 -0.55 21.33 10.07
N GLN A 75 0.38 22.21 10.43
CA GLN A 75 1.39 22.70 9.48
C GLN A 75 2.42 21.61 9.13
N ARG A 76 2.76 20.77 10.12
CA ARG A 76 3.63 19.61 9.93
C ARG A 76 2.96 18.57 9.03
N ALA A 77 1.65 18.35 9.20
CA ALA A 77 0.85 17.45 8.38
C ALA A 77 0.67 17.96 6.95
N GLU A 78 0.49 19.27 6.74
CA GLU A 78 0.47 19.86 5.41
C GLU A 78 1.84 19.68 4.71
N ALA A 79 2.95 19.75 5.46
CA ALA A 79 4.27 19.42 4.92
C ALA A 79 4.36 17.94 4.50
N ALA A 80 3.83 17.01 5.29
CA ALA A 80 3.74 15.59 4.94
C ALA A 80 2.98 15.34 3.63
N LYS A 81 1.79 15.94 3.48
CA LYS A 81 1.01 15.89 2.24
C LYS A 81 1.81 16.41 1.05
N ASN A 82 2.49 17.55 1.20
CA ASN A 82 3.27 18.14 0.12
C ASN A 82 4.49 17.30 -0.27
N ILE A 83 5.13 16.60 0.68
CA ILE A 83 6.18 15.61 0.38
C ILE A 83 5.60 14.48 -0.49
N GLY A 84 4.43 13.94 -0.12
CA GLY A 84 3.78 12.89 -0.91
C GLY A 84 3.36 13.34 -2.30
N LEU A 85 2.84 14.57 -2.44
CA LEU A 85 2.51 15.13 -3.74
C LEU A 85 3.75 15.23 -4.65
N LEU A 86 4.88 15.71 -4.10
CA LEU A 86 6.13 15.79 -4.85
C LEU A 86 6.69 14.41 -5.20
N ALA A 87 6.51 13.41 -4.33
CA ALA A 87 6.88 12.03 -4.64
C ALA A 87 6.03 11.48 -5.80
N TYR A 88 4.72 11.70 -5.75
CA TYR A 88 3.77 11.28 -6.77
C TYR A 88 4.08 11.92 -8.14
N THR A 89 4.28 13.24 -8.20
CA THR A 89 4.54 13.93 -9.47
C THR A 89 5.98 13.81 -9.96
N GLY A 90 6.93 13.61 -9.05
CA GLY A 90 8.37 13.51 -9.36
C GLY A 90 8.85 12.09 -9.67
N GLY A 91 7.96 11.09 -9.61
CA GLY A 91 8.26 9.70 -9.93
C GLY A 91 9.22 9.02 -8.94
N PRO A 92 9.79 7.86 -9.30
CA PRO A 92 10.58 7.02 -8.39
C PRO A 92 11.77 7.73 -7.71
N ASN A 93 12.44 8.65 -8.40
CA ASN A 93 13.57 9.41 -7.85
C ASN A 93 13.13 10.37 -6.73
N ALA A 94 12.03 11.11 -6.92
CA ALA A 94 11.47 11.94 -5.86
C ALA A 94 10.93 11.08 -4.71
N GLY A 95 10.30 9.95 -5.04
CA GLY A 95 9.85 8.95 -4.06
C GLY A 95 10.98 8.42 -3.18
N MET A 96 12.19 8.21 -3.73
CA MET A 96 13.36 7.80 -2.95
C MET A 96 13.77 8.85 -1.91
N HIS A 97 13.72 10.14 -2.26
CA HIS A 97 13.99 11.22 -1.32
C HIS A 97 12.89 11.38 -0.27
N ALA A 98 11.63 11.26 -0.68
CA ALA A 98 10.49 11.32 0.23
C ALA A 98 10.47 10.16 1.24
N ALA A 99 11.04 9.01 0.86
CA ALA A 99 11.11 7.82 1.71
C ALA A 99 11.84 8.06 3.04
N GLU A 100 12.71 9.08 3.14
CA GLU A 100 13.37 9.47 4.39
C GLU A 100 12.36 9.84 5.48
N TYR A 101 11.21 10.39 5.09
CA TYR A 101 10.21 10.95 6.02
C TYR A 101 9.08 10.00 6.36
N ILE A 102 9.08 8.78 5.83
CA ILE A 102 7.99 7.81 6.06
C ILE A 102 7.78 7.56 7.55
N GLN A 103 8.85 7.34 8.32
CA GLN A 103 8.72 7.11 9.77
C GLN A 103 8.09 8.31 10.46
N ASP A 104 8.53 9.54 10.12
CA ASP A 104 7.97 10.76 10.69
C ASP A 104 6.44 10.89 10.42
N LEU A 105 5.98 10.45 9.24
CA LEU A 105 4.55 10.41 8.91
C LEU A 105 3.80 9.37 9.76
N ILE A 106 4.37 8.17 9.90
CA ILE A 106 3.79 7.11 10.72
C ILE A 106 3.72 7.53 12.19
N ASP A 107 4.76 8.20 12.70
CA ASP A 107 4.80 8.70 14.07
C ASP A 107 3.69 9.71 14.35
N ILE A 108 3.34 10.56 13.38
CA ILE A 108 2.20 11.47 13.51
C ILE A 108 0.87 10.69 13.60
N LEU A 109 0.70 9.60 12.83
CA LEU A 109 -0.51 8.77 12.94
C LEU A 109 -0.64 8.11 14.33
N HIS A 110 0.48 7.84 15.00
CA HIS A 110 0.51 7.29 16.35
C HIS A 110 0.30 8.33 17.46
N MET A 111 0.37 9.63 17.17
CA MET A 111 0.21 10.65 18.20
C MET A 111 -1.21 10.59 18.80
N PRO A 112 -1.35 10.60 20.14
CA PRO A 112 -2.65 10.65 20.78
C PRO A 112 -3.37 11.95 20.39
N ASP A 113 -4.70 11.90 20.35
CA ASP A 113 -5.58 13.06 20.08
C ASP A 113 -5.35 13.75 18.73
N THR A 114 -4.71 13.07 17.78
CA THR A 114 -4.52 13.58 16.41
C THR A 114 -5.86 13.79 15.72
N SER A 115 -6.11 15.01 15.27
CA SER A 115 -7.36 15.36 14.58
C SER A 115 -7.53 14.60 13.26
N ALA A 116 -8.78 14.35 12.85
CA ALA A 116 -9.07 13.66 11.59
C ALA A 116 -8.46 14.37 10.37
N ASN A 117 -8.43 15.70 10.37
CA ASN A 117 -7.80 16.48 9.30
C ASN A 117 -6.28 16.21 9.22
N VAL A 118 -5.58 16.18 10.36
CA VAL A 118 -4.15 15.81 10.38
C VAL A 118 -3.96 14.39 9.83
N ARG A 119 -4.77 13.42 10.28
CA ARG A 119 -4.70 12.04 9.77
C ARG A 119 -4.89 11.99 8.25
N ILE A 120 -5.88 12.72 7.71
CA ILE A 120 -6.13 12.79 6.25
C ILE A 120 -4.89 13.31 5.51
N LEU A 121 -4.30 14.43 5.95
CA LEU A 121 -3.13 15.01 5.29
C LEU A 121 -1.92 14.05 5.29
N VAL A 122 -1.71 13.35 6.40
CA VAL A 122 -0.63 12.36 6.54
C VAL A 122 -0.88 11.15 5.65
N LEU A 123 -2.11 10.63 5.61
CA LEU A 123 -2.49 9.51 4.73
C LEU A 123 -2.33 9.87 3.25
N GLN A 124 -2.72 11.09 2.85
CA GLN A 124 -2.45 11.63 1.51
C GLN A 124 -0.96 11.64 1.18
N GLY A 125 -0.14 12.08 2.15
CA GLY A 125 1.31 12.03 2.06
C GLY A 125 1.81 10.60 1.78
N LEU A 126 1.42 9.65 2.62
CA LEU A 126 1.81 8.23 2.48
C LEU A 126 1.35 7.61 1.16
N CYS A 127 0.13 7.94 0.69
CA CYS A 127 -0.37 7.51 -0.61
C CYS A 127 0.57 7.95 -1.73
N GLY A 128 0.91 9.24 -1.77
CA GLY A 128 1.79 9.79 -2.79
C GLY A 128 3.21 9.22 -2.74
N ILE A 129 3.75 8.97 -1.54
CA ILE A 129 5.08 8.35 -1.37
C ILE A 129 5.11 6.90 -1.85
N CYS A 130 4.03 6.14 -1.64
CA CYS A 130 3.97 4.71 -1.95
C CYS A 130 3.41 4.40 -3.35
N TYR A 131 2.80 5.38 -4.02
CA TYR A 131 2.15 5.18 -5.32
C TYR A 131 3.14 4.68 -6.38
N ILE A 132 2.87 3.47 -6.91
CA ILE A 132 3.71 2.78 -7.92
C ILE A 132 5.19 2.72 -7.49
N ASN A 133 5.48 2.73 -6.19
CA ASN A 133 6.85 2.69 -5.66
C ASN A 133 7.03 1.47 -4.76
N TYR A 134 7.38 0.35 -5.37
CA TYR A 134 7.54 -0.95 -4.69
C TYR A 134 8.56 -0.91 -3.54
N SER A 135 9.64 -0.14 -3.68
CA SER A 135 10.63 0.05 -2.63
C SER A 135 10.02 0.73 -1.40
N ASN A 136 9.26 1.81 -1.62
CA ASN A 136 8.61 2.54 -0.54
C ASN A 136 7.47 1.74 0.10
N GLN A 137 6.70 0.99 -0.71
CA GLN A 137 5.72 0.02 -0.18
C GLN A 137 6.42 -0.95 0.76
N ASN A 138 7.50 -1.62 0.35
CA ASN A 138 8.22 -2.54 1.23
C ASN A 138 8.80 -1.86 2.48
N LYS A 139 9.26 -0.60 2.36
CA LYS A 139 9.73 0.15 3.53
C LYS A 139 8.62 0.36 4.55
N VAL A 140 7.41 0.77 4.15
CA VAL A 140 6.31 0.92 5.11
C VAL A 140 5.85 -0.42 5.71
N LYS A 141 6.12 -1.54 5.04
CA LYS A 141 5.86 -2.89 5.55
C LYS A 141 6.73 -3.18 6.75
N ASP A 142 8.02 -2.88 6.63
CA ASP A 142 9.02 -3.10 7.68
C ASP A 142 8.80 -2.16 8.88
N LEU A 143 7.99 -1.11 8.70
CA LEU A 143 7.57 -0.16 9.74
C LEU A 143 6.19 -0.48 10.33
N ASN A 144 5.63 -1.67 10.06
CA ASN A 144 4.35 -2.14 10.58
C ASN A 144 3.15 -1.21 10.30
N LEU A 145 3.19 -0.43 9.22
CA LEU A 145 2.10 0.47 8.84
C LEU A 145 0.75 -0.28 8.69
N ALA A 146 0.79 -1.56 8.33
CA ALA A 146 -0.42 -2.37 8.17
C ALA A 146 -1.33 -2.36 9.41
N GLU A 147 -0.75 -2.51 10.60
CA GLU A 147 -1.50 -2.55 11.86
C GLU A 147 -2.17 -1.21 12.14
N VAL A 148 -1.43 -0.11 11.94
CA VAL A 148 -1.93 1.27 12.12
C VAL A 148 -3.14 1.55 11.23
N LEU A 149 -3.05 1.14 9.96
CA LEU A 149 -4.13 1.33 8.99
C LEU A 149 -5.36 0.50 9.32
N LEU A 150 -5.16 -0.74 9.78
CA LEU A 150 -6.28 -1.59 10.20
C LEU A 150 -7.01 -1.01 11.42
N VAL A 151 -6.27 -0.51 12.42
CA VAL A 151 -6.86 0.18 13.57
C VAL A 151 -7.70 1.38 13.10
N CYS A 152 -7.14 2.25 12.26
CA CYS A 152 -7.86 3.41 11.72
C CYS A 152 -9.12 3.04 10.93
N LEU A 153 -9.12 1.89 10.25
CA LEU A 153 -10.28 1.41 9.47
C LEU A 153 -11.39 0.84 10.36
N ILE A 154 -11.00 0.15 11.42
CA ILE A 154 -11.90 -0.63 12.29
C ILE A 154 -12.51 0.24 13.39
N GLU A 155 -11.79 1.26 13.88
CA GLU A 155 -12.28 2.22 14.87
C GLU A 155 -13.71 2.70 14.54
N ASP A 156 -14.63 2.46 15.48
CA ASP A 156 -16.04 2.81 15.32
C ASP A 156 -16.27 4.31 15.47
N GLU A 157 -17.22 4.83 14.69
CA GLU A 157 -17.62 6.23 14.77
C GLU A 157 -18.46 6.46 16.02
N ASN A 158 -17.99 7.34 16.91
CA ASN A 158 -18.89 7.93 17.90
C ASN A 158 -19.89 8.81 17.15
N SER A 159 -21.19 8.58 17.38
CA SER A 159 -22.36 9.17 16.69
C SER A 159 -22.44 10.70 16.81
N SER A 160 -21.54 11.42 16.14
CA SER A 160 -21.36 12.87 16.18
C SER A 160 -21.11 13.39 14.75
N PRO A 161 -21.43 14.65 14.42
CA PRO A 161 -21.05 15.28 13.14
C PRO A 161 -19.55 15.26 12.79
N ALA A 162 -18.69 14.85 13.73
CA ALA A 162 -17.32 14.40 13.46
C ALA A 162 -17.25 13.15 12.55
N SER A 163 -18.37 12.46 12.34
CA SER A 163 -18.50 11.25 11.53
C SER A 163 -17.99 11.45 10.11
N ASN A 164 -18.33 12.55 9.44
CA ASN A 164 -17.92 12.78 8.04
C ASN A 164 -16.40 12.84 7.86
N HIS A 165 -15.67 13.46 8.80
CA HIS A 165 -14.21 13.49 8.74
C HIS A 165 -13.59 12.12 9.07
N ILE A 166 -14.19 11.37 9.99
CA ILE A 166 -13.75 10.01 10.32
C ILE A 166 -13.98 9.07 9.13
N THR A 167 -15.13 9.16 8.47
CA THR A 167 -15.43 8.44 7.23
C THR A 167 -14.38 8.77 6.15
N MET A 168 -14.02 10.05 6.00
CA MET A 168 -12.98 10.46 5.05
C MET A 168 -11.60 9.87 5.41
N VAL A 169 -11.25 9.76 6.69
CA VAL A 169 -10.04 9.02 7.12
C VAL A 169 -10.10 7.58 6.64
N LYS A 170 -11.23 6.88 6.84
CA LYS A 170 -11.42 5.49 6.36
C LYS A 170 -11.30 5.38 4.85
N PHE A 171 -11.79 6.37 4.09
CA PHE A 171 -11.66 6.39 2.63
C PHE A 171 -10.20 6.50 2.19
N TRP A 172 -9.43 7.40 2.81
CA TRP A 172 -8.00 7.50 2.57
C TRP A 172 -7.22 6.25 2.99
N VAL A 173 -7.64 5.59 4.08
CA VAL A 173 -7.07 4.30 4.49
C VAL A 173 -7.32 3.24 3.42
N CYS A 174 -8.55 3.07 2.93
CA CYS A 174 -8.85 2.12 1.84
C CYS A 174 -8.03 2.41 0.59
N TYR A 175 -7.87 3.68 0.22
CA TYR A 175 -7.04 4.06 -0.91
C TYR A 175 -5.57 3.71 -0.68
N LEU A 176 -5.01 4.03 0.49
CA LEU A 176 -3.62 3.69 0.83
C LEU A 176 -3.41 2.17 0.84
N LEU A 177 -4.31 1.40 1.46
CA LEU A 177 -4.26 -0.07 1.46
C LEU A 177 -4.28 -0.62 0.03
N THR A 178 -5.09 -0.04 -0.86
CA THR A 178 -5.09 -0.39 -2.30
C THR A 178 -3.73 -0.09 -2.92
N VAL A 179 -3.17 1.11 -2.71
CA VAL A 179 -1.84 1.50 -3.18
C VAL A 179 -0.76 0.54 -2.69
N LEU A 180 -0.83 0.08 -1.44
CA LEU A 180 0.15 -0.85 -0.86
C LEU A 180 0.00 -2.26 -1.39
N CYS A 181 -1.21 -2.71 -1.69
CA CYS A 181 -1.46 -4.05 -2.24
C CYS A 181 -1.19 -4.13 -3.76
N CYS A 182 -1.34 -3.01 -4.48
CA CYS A 182 -1.10 -2.94 -5.92
C CYS A 182 0.34 -3.37 -6.25
N ASN A 183 0.46 -4.45 -7.02
CA ASN A 183 1.72 -5.10 -7.41
C ASN A 183 2.59 -5.59 -6.23
N ASN A 184 1.99 -5.80 -5.05
CA ASN A 184 2.70 -6.25 -3.86
C ASN A 184 1.94 -7.37 -3.12
N ILE A 185 2.09 -8.60 -3.63
CA ILE A 185 1.47 -9.81 -3.08
C ILE A 185 1.78 -10.01 -1.57
N PRO A 186 3.01 -9.76 -1.06
CA PRO A 186 3.27 -9.82 0.37
C PRO A 186 2.30 -8.99 1.21
N TYR A 187 1.92 -7.80 0.76
CA TYR A 187 0.96 -6.96 1.48
C TYR A 187 -0.46 -7.51 1.50
N ILE A 188 -0.91 -8.09 0.37
CA ILE A 188 -2.21 -8.76 0.30
C ILE A 188 -2.30 -9.84 1.38
N ARG A 189 -1.24 -10.64 1.55
CA ARG A 189 -1.18 -11.69 2.58
C ARG A 189 -1.22 -11.10 3.99
N ILE A 190 -0.42 -10.06 4.26
CA ILE A 190 -0.40 -9.39 5.57
C ILE A 190 -1.81 -8.91 5.96
N PHE A 191 -2.53 -8.25 5.04
CA PHE A 191 -3.87 -7.75 5.36
C PHE A 191 -4.92 -8.85 5.52
N GLN A 192 -4.79 -9.96 4.76
CA GLN A 192 -5.64 -11.13 4.98
C GLN A 192 -5.38 -11.78 6.34
N GLU A 193 -4.12 -11.91 6.75
CA GLU A 193 -3.72 -12.51 8.02
C GLU A 193 -4.08 -11.65 9.23
N LEU A 194 -3.80 -10.34 9.19
CA LEU A 194 -4.07 -9.42 10.29
C LEU A 194 -5.55 -9.02 10.40
N GLY A 195 -6.20 -8.76 9.27
CA GLY A 195 -7.56 -8.21 9.23
C GLY A 195 -8.67 -9.27 9.27
N GLY A 196 -8.45 -10.42 8.62
CA GLY A 196 -9.39 -11.53 8.56
C GLY A 196 -10.85 -11.14 8.25
N GLN A 197 -11.80 -11.78 8.96
CA GLN A 197 -13.24 -11.56 8.79
C GLN A 197 -13.70 -10.15 9.17
N LEU A 198 -12.97 -9.49 10.06
CA LEU A 198 -13.29 -8.14 10.53
C LEU A 198 -13.05 -7.12 9.42
N LEU A 199 -11.90 -7.22 8.74
CA LEU A 199 -11.60 -6.42 7.56
C LEU A 199 -12.62 -6.66 6.45
N GLU A 200 -12.97 -7.92 6.16
CA GLU A 200 -14.00 -8.25 5.18
C GLU A 200 -15.34 -7.54 5.48
N THR A 201 -15.79 -7.63 6.74
CA THR A 201 -17.05 -7.00 7.18
C THR A 201 -16.99 -5.49 7.03
N LYS A 202 -15.89 -4.86 7.46
CA LYS A 202 -15.75 -3.41 7.42
C LYS A 202 -15.69 -2.89 5.98
N LEU A 203 -14.99 -3.59 5.09
CA LEU A 203 -14.94 -3.23 3.67
C LEU A 203 -16.31 -3.35 2.99
N LYS A 204 -17.12 -4.37 3.33
CA LYS A 204 -18.51 -4.47 2.82
C LYS A 204 -19.38 -3.30 3.25
N ILE A 205 -19.22 -2.84 4.49
CA ILE A 205 -19.96 -1.67 5.00
C ILE A 205 -19.52 -0.42 4.23
N LEU A 206 -18.22 -0.18 4.16
CA LEU A 206 -17.65 1.00 3.47
C LEU A 206 -17.93 1.00 1.97
N SER A 207 -17.98 -0.17 1.32
CA SER A 207 -18.32 -0.27 -0.10
C SER A 207 -19.78 0.10 -0.40
N SER A 208 -20.66 0.03 0.60
CA SER A 208 -22.07 0.45 0.46
C SER A 208 -22.30 1.95 0.69
N MET A 209 -21.28 2.69 1.16
CA MET A 209 -21.39 4.14 1.42
C MET A 209 -21.24 4.96 0.14
N GLU A 210 -21.58 6.24 0.21
CA GLU A 210 -21.40 7.20 -0.88
C GLU A 210 -19.97 7.76 -0.91
N TRP A 211 -19.27 7.58 -2.03
CA TRP A 211 -17.87 8.01 -2.24
C TRP A 211 -17.78 9.25 -3.14
N SER A 212 -18.71 10.18 -2.99
CA SER A 212 -18.75 11.41 -3.79
C SER A 212 -17.42 12.17 -3.76
N GLY A 213 -16.90 12.50 -4.94
CA GLY A 213 -15.61 13.18 -5.11
C GLY A 213 -14.39 12.25 -5.29
N TRP A 214 -14.57 10.94 -5.20
CA TRP A 214 -13.55 9.95 -5.55
C TRP A 214 -13.82 9.33 -6.92
N PRO A 215 -12.78 8.95 -7.68
CA PRO A 215 -12.97 8.30 -8.98
C PRO A 215 -13.60 6.91 -8.86
N ASP A 216 -13.30 6.20 -7.77
CA ASP A 216 -13.75 4.84 -7.51
C ASP A 216 -14.10 4.66 -6.02
N ASN A 217 -14.91 3.65 -5.72
CA ASN A 217 -15.10 3.17 -4.35
C ASN A 217 -13.91 2.26 -3.97
N TYR A 218 -12.90 2.84 -3.31
CA TYR A 218 -11.69 2.09 -2.99
C TYR A 218 -11.87 1.01 -1.93
N ALA A 219 -12.99 0.99 -1.19
CA ALA A 219 -13.31 -0.16 -0.34
C ALA A 219 -13.69 -1.38 -1.20
N GLU A 220 -14.45 -1.19 -2.28
CA GLU A 220 -14.81 -2.27 -3.23
C GLU A 220 -13.59 -2.76 -4.03
N VAL A 221 -12.74 -1.83 -4.49
CA VAL A 221 -11.48 -2.17 -5.16
C VAL A 221 -10.60 -3.02 -4.24
N LEU A 222 -10.42 -2.59 -2.99
CA LEU A 222 -9.62 -3.33 -2.02
C LEU A 222 -10.25 -4.69 -1.68
N PHE A 223 -11.58 -4.74 -1.53
CA PHE A 223 -12.31 -5.99 -1.31
C PHE A 223 -12.06 -7.01 -2.42
N SER A 224 -12.03 -6.53 -3.68
CA SER A 224 -11.67 -7.33 -4.86
C SER A 224 -10.22 -7.81 -4.82
N LEU A 225 -9.29 -6.89 -4.53
CA LEU A 225 -7.86 -7.14 -4.54
C LEU A 225 -7.43 -8.14 -3.46
N LEU A 226 -8.11 -8.12 -2.32
CA LEU A 226 -7.93 -9.08 -1.23
C LEU A 226 -8.66 -10.42 -1.47
N GLY A 227 -9.37 -10.57 -2.59
CA GLY A 227 -10.03 -11.82 -2.96
C GLY A 227 -11.23 -12.18 -2.09
N PHE A 228 -11.88 -11.19 -1.47
CA PHE A 228 -13.06 -11.44 -0.61
C PHE A 228 -14.36 -11.69 -1.39
N TYR A 229 -14.37 -11.52 -2.71
CA TYR A 229 -15.42 -12.11 -3.53
C TYR A 229 -15.31 -13.63 -3.44
N LYS A 230 -16.12 -14.23 -2.56
CA LYS A 230 -16.48 -15.63 -2.72
C LYS A 230 -17.18 -15.72 -4.07
N GLY A 231 -16.52 -16.36 -5.04
CA GLY A 231 -17.21 -16.73 -6.26
C GLY A 231 -18.52 -17.39 -5.86
N GLN A 232 -19.64 -16.85 -6.32
CA GLN A 232 -20.77 -17.70 -6.64
C GLN A 232 -20.29 -18.62 -7.78
N LEU A 233 -19.45 -19.60 -7.45
CA LEU A 233 -19.40 -20.83 -8.20
C LEU A 233 -20.74 -21.46 -7.88
N THR A 234 -21.71 -21.11 -8.71
CA THR A 234 -22.99 -21.76 -8.82
C THR A 234 -22.73 -23.26 -8.90
N SER A 235 -22.97 -23.93 -7.78
CA SER A 235 -23.53 -25.27 -7.79
C SER A 235 -24.87 -25.19 -8.53
N GLY A 236 -24.83 -25.52 -9.82
CA GLY A 236 -25.94 -25.45 -10.78
C GLY A 236 -25.32 -25.10 -12.14
N ILE A 237 -25.21 -26.01 -13.12
CA ILE A 237 -26.00 -27.20 -13.49
C ILE A 237 -25.04 -28.32 -13.88
#